data_AF-A0A842PE22-F1
#
_entry.id   AF-A0A842PE22-F1
#
_cell.length_a   1.000
_cell.length_b   1.000
_cell.length_c   1.000
_cell.angle_alpha   90.00
_cell.angle_beta   90.00
_cell.angle_gamma   90.00
#
_symmetry.space_group_name_H-M   'P 1'
#
loop_
_entity.id
_entity.type
_entity.pdbx_description
1 polymer ?
#
loop_
_entity_poly.entity_id
_entity_poly.type
_entity_poly.pdbx_seq_one_letter_code
_entity_poly.pdbx_strand_id
1 'polypeptide(L)'
;MWGVVIEILSDELGYSKFEIHEILKEMFLREPKYIKTIDNKVKEVWISRSTRELTTEQFEKYMADVRNWAVMDLGIVLPLPREQLENENND
;
A
#
# COMPACT_ATOMS: atom_id res chain seq x y z
N MET A 1 12.15 0.84 3.51
CA MET A 1 11.24 -0.26 3.11
C MET A 1 10.00 0.16 2.37
N TRP A 2 9.07 0.96 2.92
CA TRP A 2 7.89 1.42 2.16
C TRP A 2 8.29 2.13 0.85
N GLY A 3 9.23 3.08 0.94
CA GLY A 3 9.76 3.77 -0.23
C GLY A 3 10.40 2.83 -1.26
N VAL A 4 11.03 1.72 -0.83
CA VAL A 4 11.68 0.76 -1.72
C VAL A 4 10.66 -0.13 -2.43
N VAL A 5 9.61 -0.56 -1.74
CA VAL A 5 8.50 -1.29 -2.38
C VAL A 5 7.83 -0.43 -3.45
N ILE A 6 7.56 0.84 -3.15
CA ILE A 6 7.00 1.78 -4.11
C ILE A 6 7.93 1.98 -5.31
N GLU A 7 9.24 2.09 -5.07
CA GLU A 7 10.24 2.26 -6.12
C GLU A 7 10.31 1.05 -7.06
N ILE A 8 10.42 -0.17 -6.51
CA ILE A 8 10.42 -1.40 -7.32
C ILE A 8 9.16 -1.49 -8.19
N LEU A 9 7.98 -1.28 -7.61
CA LEU A 9 6.73 -1.35 -8.36
C LEU A 9 6.59 -0.22 -9.38
N SER A 10 7.13 0.95 -9.09
CA SER A 10 7.16 2.10 -10.01
C SER A 10 7.98 1.77 -11.27
N ASP A 11 9.17 1.21 -11.07
CA ASP A 11 10.07 0.83 -12.16
C ASP A 11 9.52 -0.34 -12.99
N GLU A 12 8.98 -1.36 -12.34
CA GLU A 12 8.45 -2.57 -13.01
C GLU A 12 7.13 -2.31 -13.76
N LEU A 13 6.26 -1.43 -13.24
CA LEU A 13 4.93 -1.18 -13.82
C LEU A 13 4.87 0.09 -14.68
N GLY A 14 5.93 0.91 -14.69
CA GLY A 14 6.01 2.12 -15.53
C GLY A 14 5.12 3.28 -15.05
N TYR A 15 4.68 3.26 -13.79
CA TYR A 15 3.92 4.34 -13.17
C TYR A 15 4.81 5.19 -12.27
N SER A 16 4.40 6.41 -11.97
CA SER A 16 5.10 7.23 -10.97
C SER A 16 4.94 6.65 -9.56
N LYS A 17 5.91 6.93 -8.68
CA LYS A 17 5.85 6.55 -7.26
C LYS A 17 4.57 7.03 -6.57
N PHE A 18 4.04 8.18 -6.97
CA PHE A 18 2.77 8.72 -6.46
C PHE A 18 1.57 7.87 -6.91
N GLU A 19 1.50 7.51 -8.19
CA GLU A 19 0.42 6.68 -8.72
C GLU A 19 0.42 5.30 -8.09
N ILE A 20 1.59 4.64 -7.97
CA ILE A 20 1.69 3.35 -7.28
C ILE A 20 1.20 3.46 -5.83
N HIS A 21 1.59 4.51 -5.11
CA HIS A 21 1.12 4.71 -3.74
C HIS A 21 -0.40 4.80 -3.66
N GLU A 22 -1.05 5.56 -4.55
CA GLU A 22 -2.51 5.69 -4.55
C GLU A 22 -3.22 4.43 -5.03
N ILE A 23 -2.67 3.72 -6.02
CA ILE A 23 -3.19 2.42 -6.49
C ILE A 23 -3.21 1.40 -5.34
N LEU A 24 -2.10 1.24 -4.62
CA LEU A 24 -2.01 0.28 -3.53
C LEU A 24 -2.95 0.63 -2.37
N LYS A 25 -3.14 1.91 -2.08
CA LYS A 25 -4.15 2.36 -1.10
C LYS A 25 -5.57 2.00 -1.54
N GLU A 26 -5.90 2.23 -2.81
CA GLU A 26 -7.23 1.89 -3.36
C GLU A 26 -7.49 0.39 -3.38
N MET A 27 -6.45 -0.42 -3.57
CA MET A 27 -6.57 -1.88 -3.55
C MET A 27 -6.77 -2.46 -2.15
N PHE A 28 -6.02 -1.96 -1.15
CA PHE A 28 -5.91 -2.66 0.14
C PHE A 28 -6.36 -1.85 1.36
N LEU A 29 -6.54 -0.53 1.24
CA LEU A 29 -6.90 0.37 2.34
C LEU A 29 -8.24 1.06 2.15
N ARG A 30 -9.07 0.54 1.24
CA ARG A 30 -10.41 1.05 0.96
C ARG A 30 -11.39 0.62 2.05
N GLU A 31 -12.05 1.59 2.68
CA GLU A 31 -13.04 1.34 3.73
C GLU A 31 -14.34 2.11 3.48
N PRO A 32 -15.50 1.56 3.90
CA PRO A 32 -16.77 2.27 3.80
C PRO A 32 -16.84 3.38 4.85
N LYS A 33 -17.28 4.55 4.43
CA LYS A 33 -17.67 5.70 5.25
C LYS A 33 -19.11 6.06 4.95
N TYR A 34 -19.79 6.61 5.94
CA TYR A 34 -21.18 7.01 5.82
C TYR A 34 -21.27 8.53 5.87
N ILE A 35 -21.74 9.14 4.79
CA ILE A 35 -21.94 10.58 4.69
C ILE A 35 -23.42 10.91 4.73
N LYS A 36 -23.75 12.04 5.35
CA LYS A 36 -25.10 12.58 5.37
C LYS A 36 -25.27 13.56 4.20
N THR A 37 -26.28 13.34 3.38
CA THR A 37 -26.60 14.18 2.22
C THR A 37 -27.46 15.37 2.62
N ILE A 38 -27.59 16.37 1.72
CA ILE A 38 -28.42 17.57 1.93
C ILE A 38 -29.89 17.20 2.19
N ASP A 39 -30.39 16.12 1.60
CA ASP A 39 -31.74 15.58 1.82
C ASP A 39 -31.86 14.66 3.05
N ASN A 40 -30.90 14.73 3.99
CA ASN A 40 -30.85 13.96 5.23
C ASN A 40 -30.77 12.42 5.07
N LYS A 41 -30.42 11.92 3.88
CA LYS A 41 -30.16 10.48 3.68
C LYS A 41 -28.72 10.14 4.07
N VAL A 42 -28.52 8.89 4.47
CA VAL A 42 -27.18 8.34 4.69
C VAL A 42 -26.76 7.60 3.43
N LYS A 43 -25.57 7.92 2.92
CA LYS A 43 -24.96 7.25 1.77
C LYS A 43 -23.63 6.64 2.18
N GLU A 44 -23.42 5.39 1.82
CA GLU A 44 -22.13 4.72 1.91
C GLU A 44 -21.23 5.18 0.76
N VAL A 45 -20.00 5.57 1.09
CA VAL A 45 -18.94 5.93 0.14
C VAL A 45 -17.68 5.19 0.53
N TRP A 46 -16.92 4.74 -0.45
CA TRP A 46 -15.68 4.01 -0.22
C TRP A 46 -14.51 4.97 -0.37
N ILE A 47 -13.67 5.04 0.67
CA ILE A 47 -12.55 5.98 0.71
C ILE A 47 -11.30 5.20 1.10
N SER A 48 -10.19 5.53 0.43
CA SER A 48 -8.88 4.98 0.74
C SER A 48 -8.24 5.69 1.92
N ARG A 49 -7.94 4.93 2.97
CA ARG A 49 -7.37 5.45 4.22
C ARG A 49 -5.93 5.93 4.02
N SER A 50 -5.51 6.93 4.80
CA SER A 50 -4.12 7.38 4.84
C SER A 50 -3.23 6.37 5.55
N THR A 51 -2.08 6.05 4.97
CA THR A 51 -1.08 5.17 5.60
C THR A 51 -0.54 5.73 6.91
N ARG A 52 -0.60 7.06 7.11
CA ARG A 52 -0.18 7.73 8.35
C ARG A 52 -1.10 7.46 9.54
N GLU A 53 -2.33 7.02 9.28
CA GLU A 53 -3.31 6.74 10.33
C GLU A 53 -3.26 5.27 10.77
N LEU A 54 -2.54 4.42 10.04
CA LEU A 54 -2.44 3.00 10.35
C LEU A 54 -1.62 2.78 11.63
N THR A 55 -2.09 1.87 12.48
CA THR A 55 -1.23 1.33 13.54
C THR A 55 -0.11 0.48 12.93
N THR A 56 0.94 0.20 13.69
CA THR A 56 2.05 -0.66 13.23
C THR A 56 1.53 -2.01 12.73
N GLU A 57 0.62 -2.65 13.46
CA GLU A 57 0.02 -3.93 13.07
C GLU A 57 -0.78 -3.82 11.77
N GLN A 58 -1.59 -2.77 11.61
CA GLN A 58 -2.34 -2.52 10.38
C GLN A 58 -1.42 -2.28 9.18
N PHE A 59 -0.32 -1.55 9.40
CA PHE A 59 0.67 -1.28 8.37
C PHE A 59 1.43 -2.57 7.98
N GLU A 60 1.79 -3.41 8.95
CA GLU A 60 2.43 -4.71 8.68
C GLU A 60 1.52 -5.64 7.88
N LYS A 61 0.23 -5.68 8.22
CA LYS A 61 -0.77 -6.43 7.44
C LYS A 61 -0.89 -5.88 6.01
N TYR A 62 -1.05 -4.57 5.87
CA TYR A 62 -1.11 -3.90 4.57
C TYR A 62 0.10 -4.26 3.70
N MET A 63 1.31 -4.21 4.27
CA MET A 63 2.54 -4.60 3.57
C MET A 63 2.56 -6.08 3.19
N ALA A 64 2.01 -6.97 4.00
CA ALA A 64 1.91 -8.39 3.68
C ALA A 64 0.93 -8.63 2.51
N ASP A 65 -0.21 -7.93 2.51
CA ASP A 65 -1.18 -8.00 1.42
C ASP A 65 -0.57 -7.51 0.09
N VAL A 66 0.17 -6.39 0.11
CA VAL A 66 0.89 -5.87 -1.06
C VAL A 66 1.94 -6.86 -1.58
N ARG A 67 2.73 -7.48 -0.69
CA ARG A 67 3.73 -8.49 -1.09
C ARG A 67 3.08 -9.72 -1.72
N ASN A 68 1.99 -10.22 -1.12
CA ASN A 68 1.27 -11.37 -1.64
C ASN A 68 0.72 -11.08 -3.04
N TRP A 69 0.10 -9.92 -3.23
CA TRP A 69 -0.37 -9.50 -4.55
C TRP A 69 0.76 -9.37 -5.56
N ALA A 70 1.87 -8.73 -5.21
CA ALA A 70 3.00 -8.59 -6.13
C ALA A 70 3.56 -9.94 -6.59
N VAL A 71 3.66 -10.92 -5.68
CA VAL A 71 4.13 -12.27 -6.04
C VAL A 71 3.09 -13.04 -6.87
N MET A 72 1.82 -13.01 -6.46
CA MET A 72 0.76 -13.83 -7.07
C MET A 72 0.32 -13.31 -8.44
N ASP A 73 0.21 -11.99 -8.59
CA ASP A 73 -0.38 -11.36 -9.77
C ASP A 73 0.70 -10.86 -10.74
N LEU A 74 1.84 -10.41 -10.23
CA LEU A 74 2.91 -9.82 -11.04
C LEU A 74 4.16 -10.70 -11.13
N GLY A 75 4.29 -11.73 -10.29
CA GLY A 75 5.51 -12.52 -10.17
C GLY A 75 6.70 -11.75 -9.57
N ILE A 76 6.46 -10.61 -8.92
CA ILE A 76 7.49 -9.73 -8.36
C ILE A 76 7.69 -10.05 -6.88
N VAL A 77 8.94 -10.38 -6.50
CA VAL A 77 9.32 -10.61 -5.10
C VAL A 77 9.73 -9.28 -4.47
N LEU A 78 8.90 -8.77 -3.56
CA LEU A 78 9.17 -7.54 -2.82
C LEU A 78 9.90 -7.84 -1.50
N PRO A 79 10.85 -6.97 -1.08
CA PRO A 79 11.70 -7.22 0.07
C PRO A 79 10.93 -7.23 1.38
N LEU A 80 11.40 -8.07 2.31
CA LEU A 80 10.93 -8.09 3.68
C LEU A 80 11.54 -6.96 4.52
N PRO A 81 10.89 -6.58 5.63
CA PRO A 81 11.36 -5.55 6.52
C PRO A 81 12.80 -5.60 6.99
N ARG A 82 13.31 -6.82 7.19
CA ARG A 82 14.63 -7.05 7.77
C ARG A 82 15.72 -7.33 6.75
N GLU A 83 15.37 -7.53 5.48
CA GLU A 83 16.34 -7.83 4.41
C GLU A 83 17.17 -6.60 3.99
N GLN A 84 16.80 -5.39 4.41
CA GLN A 84 17.53 -4.16 4.06
C GLN A 84 18.74 -3.86 4.94
N LEU A 85 19.00 -4.65 6.01
CA LEU A 85 20.09 -4.38 6.96
C LEU A 85 21.40 -5.12 6.65
N GLU A 86 21.43 -6.02 5.66
CA GLU A 86 22.60 -6.88 5.40
C GLU A 86 23.52 -6.40 4.27
N ASN A 87 23.22 -5.27 3.61
CA ASN A 87 23.99 -4.83 2.44
C ASN A 87 24.94 -3.63 2.67
N GLU A 88 25.33 -3.32 3.91
CA GLU A 88 26.28 -2.22 4.21
C GLU A 88 27.57 -2.66 4.95
N ASN A 89 27.86 -3.96 5.09
CA ASN A 89 29.08 -4.43 5.78
C ASN A 89 29.97 -5.35 4.94
N ASN A 90 30.19 -5.03 3.67
CA ASN A 90 31.27 -5.62 2.88
C ASN A 90 31.88 -4.56 1.96
N ASP A 91 32.75 -3.72 2.53
CA ASP A 91 33.97 -3.18 1.91
C ASP A 91 34.92 -2.66 3.00
#